data_AF-A0A497AKE9-F1
#
_entry.id   AF-A0A497AKE9-F1
#
_cell.length_a   1.000
_cell.length_b   1.000
_cell.length_c   1.000
_cell.angle_alpha   90.00
_cell.angle_beta   90.00
_cell.angle_gamma   90.00
#
_symmetry.space_group_name_H-M   'P 1'
#
loop_
_entity.id
_entity.type
_entity.pdbx_description
1 polymer ?
#
loop_
_entity_poly.entity_id
_entity_poly.type
_entity_poly.pdbx_seq_one_letter_code
_entity_poly.pdbx_strand_id
1 'polypeptide(L)'
;MKKIILLFFCTTLAIAADYNEIPLLKWAGPPGSEPETYEEWITAHPMREASYIRDRVVYGDGRAGTVALLTEQNIAQSIAEEITQLTNNLTSEGYTVLSYQIDGGSPEDLRNFLQGLYASDSIEGALFIGDIPVAWFEIADDFNQYGYTDFPCELFFMDLDGTWLDTMNTGNGKYDGHQGELSPEIYIGRLYPANLGDDTLLLQNYFKKDNAFRHDTL
;
A
#
# COMPACT_ATOMS: atom_id res chain seq x y z
N MET A 1 54.05 -46.02 20.58
CA MET A 1 53.60 -44.73 21.16
C MET A 1 52.40 -44.23 20.36
N LYS A 2 51.18 -44.34 20.90
CA LYS A 2 49.94 -43.94 20.21
C LYS A 2 49.73 -42.43 20.38
N LYS A 3 49.57 -41.70 19.26
CA LYS A 3 49.19 -40.28 19.25
C LYS A 3 47.68 -40.19 19.47
N ILE A 4 47.26 -39.50 20.52
CA ILE A 4 45.86 -39.17 20.78
C ILE A 4 45.59 -37.80 20.16
N ILE A 5 44.71 -37.77 19.17
CA ILE A 5 44.19 -36.53 18.57
C ILE A 5 42.96 -36.15 19.39
N LEU A 6 43.01 -34.99 20.05
CA LEU A 6 41.90 -34.43 20.82
C LEU A 6 41.04 -33.60 19.86
N LEU A 7 39.85 -34.08 19.52
CA LEU A 7 38.86 -33.35 18.72
C LEU A 7 38.11 -32.40 19.65
N PHE A 8 38.23 -31.09 19.45
CA PHE A 8 37.42 -30.09 20.15
C PHE A 8 36.07 -29.94 19.43
N PHE A 9 35.00 -30.43 20.04
CA PHE A 9 33.63 -30.11 19.63
C PHE A 9 33.27 -28.73 20.21
N CYS A 10 33.23 -27.71 19.36
CA CYS A 10 32.69 -26.41 19.72
C CYS A 10 31.17 -26.47 19.54
N THR A 11 30.44 -26.81 20.60
CA THR A 11 28.98 -26.69 20.62
C THR A 11 28.61 -25.24 20.83
N THR A 12 28.14 -24.57 19.79
CA THR A 12 27.46 -23.29 19.90
C THR A 12 26.16 -23.50 20.69
N LEU A 13 26.09 -23.04 21.93
CA LEU A 13 24.82 -22.87 22.62
C LEU A 13 24.07 -21.73 21.92
N ALA A 14 23.03 -22.06 21.16
CA ALA A 14 22.00 -21.10 20.81
C ALA A 14 21.19 -20.83 22.09
N ILE A 15 21.39 -19.65 22.68
CA ILE A 15 20.50 -19.15 23.73
C ILE A 15 19.21 -18.77 23.01
N ALA A 16 18.19 -19.64 23.05
CA ALA A 16 16.84 -19.25 22.68
C ALA A 16 16.34 -18.26 23.74
N ALA A 17 15.92 -17.06 23.33
CA ALA A 17 15.23 -16.14 24.23
C ALA A 17 13.92 -16.81 24.70
N ASP A 18 13.61 -16.73 25.98
CA ASP A 18 12.30 -17.15 26.48
C ASP A 18 11.28 -16.10 26.04
N TYR A 19 10.48 -16.44 25.01
CA TYR A 19 9.48 -15.54 24.46
C TYR A 19 8.42 -15.12 25.50
N ASN A 20 8.26 -15.87 26.60
CA ASN A 20 7.36 -15.50 27.70
C ASN A 20 7.83 -14.26 28.48
N GLU A 21 9.10 -13.87 28.36
CA GLU A 21 9.67 -12.70 29.03
C GLU A 21 9.52 -11.40 28.21
N ILE A 22 9.06 -11.49 26.94
CA ILE A 22 8.87 -10.33 26.07
C ILE A 22 7.46 -9.78 26.28
N PRO A 23 7.30 -8.53 26.78
CA PRO A 23 5.99 -7.91 26.87
C PRO A 23 5.40 -7.73 25.47
N LEU A 24 4.21 -8.29 25.26
CA LEU A 24 3.51 -8.16 23.98
C LEU A 24 3.07 -6.72 23.76
N LEU A 25 3.17 -6.28 22.51
CA LEU A 25 2.59 -5.00 22.09
C LEU A 25 1.08 -5.08 22.21
N LYS A 26 0.47 -3.97 22.61
CA LYS A 26 -0.97 -3.84 22.74
C LYS A 26 -1.41 -2.60 22.00
N TRP A 27 -2.63 -2.66 21.50
CA TRP A 27 -3.29 -1.48 20.96
C TRP A 27 -3.24 -0.33 21.97
N ALA A 28 -2.78 0.83 21.49
CA ALA A 28 -2.58 2.04 22.28
C ALA A 28 -3.38 3.23 21.72
N GLY A 29 -4.46 2.95 20.99
CA GLY A 29 -5.38 3.97 20.49
C GLY A 29 -6.28 4.55 21.59
N PRO A 30 -7.23 5.43 21.21
CA PRO A 30 -8.18 6.02 22.15
C PRO A 30 -8.89 4.98 23.03
N PRO A 31 -9.18 5.29 24.32
CA PRO A 31 -9.84 4.35 25.21
C PRO A 31 -11.17 3.83 24.63
N GLY A 32 -11.30 2.52 24.52
CA GLY A 32 -12.49 1.85 23.98
C GLY A 32 -12.53 1.75 22.45
N SER A 33 -11.46 2.13 21.75
CA SER A 33 -11.30 1.83 20.33
C SER A 33 -10.47 0.57 20.13
N GLU A 34 -10.64 -0.07 18.98
CA GLU A 34 -9.83 -1.17 18.48
C GLU A 34 -9.45 -0.87 17.02
N PRO A 35 -8.39 -1.50 16.47
CA PRO A 35 -8.15 -1.48 15.03
C PRO A 35 -9.34 -2.08 14.29
N GLU A 36 -9.69 -1.51 13.14
CA GLU A 36 -10.67 -2.12 12.23
C GLU A 36 -10.13 -3.46 11.73
N THR A 37 -10.99 -4.48 11.71
CA THR A 37 -10.62 -5.82 11.20
C THR A 37 -10.85 -5.93 9.71
N TYR A 38 -10.24 -6.94 9.08
CA TYR A 38 -10.52 -7.27 7.69
C TYR A 38 -12.02 -7.50 7.42
N GLU A 39 -12.72 -8.22 8.31
CA GLU A 39 -14.15 -8.51 8.17
C GLU A 39 -15.03 -7.27 8.25
N GLU A 40 -14.67 -6.32 9.11
CA GLU A 40 -15.32 -5.00 9.17
C GLU A 40 -15.06 -4.21 7.90
N TRP A 41 -13.81 -4.20 7.42
CA TRP A 41 -13.39 -3.52 6.20
C TRP A 41 -14.17 -4.02 4.98
N ILE A 42 -14.20 -5.32 4.70
CA ILE A 42 -14.90 -5.88 3.53
C ILE A 42 -16.43 -5.71 3.61
N THR A 43 -16.97 -5.59 4.82
CA THR A 43 -18.40 -5.31 5.02
C THR A 43 -18.71 -3.86 4.68
N ALA A 44 -17.83 -2.93 5.04
CA ALA A 44 -17.95 -1.51 4.70
C ALA A 44 -17.63 -1.23 3.22
N HIS A 45 -16.78 -2.05 2.60
CA HIS A 45 -16.28 -1.89 1.23
C HIS A 45 -16.66 -3.10 0.37
N PRO A 46 -17.97 -3.30 0.07
CA PRO A 46 -18.41 -4.45 -0.70
C PRO A 46 -17.81 -4.42 -2.11
N MET A 47 -17.47 -5.60 -2.64
CA MET A 47 -16.90 -5.72 -3.98
C MET A 47 -17.86 -5.18 -5.05
N ARG A 48 -17.32 -4.34 -5.92
CA ARG A 48 -18.02 -3.70 -7.05
C ARG A 48 -17.20 -3.94 -8.32
N GLU A 49 -17.86 -3.90 -9.47
CA GLU A 49 -17.17 -4.00 -10.76
C GLU A 49 -16.11 -2.91 -10.90
N ALA A 50 -14.93 -3.28 -11.41
CA ALA A 50 -13.84 -2.35 -11.61
C ALA A 50 -14.16 -1.36 -12.75
N SER A 51 -13.91 -0.08 -12.51
CA SER A 51 -14.01 0.99 -13.49
C SER A 51 -12.76 1.86 -13.42
N TYR A 52 -12.09 2.01 -14.56
CA TYR A 52 -10.86 2.77 -14.71
C TYR A 52 -11.02 3.77 -15.86
N ILE A 53 -11.41 5.01 -15.55
CA ILE A 53 -11.66 6.05 -16.53
C ILE A 53 -10.44 6.97 -16.59
N ARG A 54 -9.80 7.05 -17.75
CA ARG A 54 -8.71 8.02 -17.95
C ARG A 54 -9.30 9.43 -17.97
N ASP A 55 -8.89 10.26 -17.01
CA ASP A 55 -9.29 11.68 -16.95
C ASP A 55 -8.41 12.51 -17.89
N ARG A 56 -7.09 12.46 -17.71
CA ARG A 56 -6.14 13.21 -18.54
C ARG A 56 -4.74 12.60 -18.57
N VAL A 57 -3.98 13.01 -19.58
CA VAL A 57 -2.54 12.80 -19.66
C VAL A 57 -1.90 14.17 -19.87
N VAL A 58 -0.95 14.53 -18.99
CA VAL A 58 -0.18 15.77 -19.09
C VAL A 58 1.28 15.41 -19.19
N TYR A 59 1.89 15.73 -20.33
CA TYR A 59 3.28 15.41 -20.61
C TYR A 59 4.22 16.40 -19.93
N GLY A 60 5.19 15.87 -19.18
CA GLY A 60 6.30 16.62 -18.63
C GLY A 60 7.33 16.97 -19.71
N ASP A 61 8.42 17.61 -19.28
CA ASP A 61 9.55 17.94 -20.17
C ASP A 61 10.60 16.81 -20.27
N GLY A 62 10.33 15.66 -19.65
CA GLY A 62 11.17 14.46 -19.73
C GLY A 62 12.38 14.47 -18.81
N ARG A 63 12.49 15.44 -17.87
CA ARG A 63 13.55 15.46 -16.85
C ARG A 63 13.29 14.52 -15.68
N ALA A 64 12.04 14.05 -15.50
CA ALA A 64 11.64 13.06 -14.52
C ALA A 64 10.87 11.89 -15.18
N GLY A 65 10.34 10.95 -14.40
CA GLY A 65 9.61 9.79 -14.89
C GLY A 65 8.12 10.04 -15.17
N THR A 66 7.36 8.95 -15.24
CA THR A 66 5.90 8.96 -15.37
C THR A 66 5.25 8.55 -14.05
N VAL A 67 4.25 9.29 -13.58
CA VAL A 67 3.50 8.94 -12.36
C VAL A 67 2.00 8.88 -12.65
N ALA A 68 1.30 8.00 -11.94
CA ALA A 68 -0.15 7.88 -12.03
C ALA A 68 -0.85 8.53 -10.82
N LEU A 69 -1.91 9.30 -11.06
CA LEU A 69 -2.84 9.76 -10.03
C LEU A 69 -4.14 8.97 -10.17
N LEU A 70 -4.45 8.17 -9.15
CA LEU A 70 -5.61 7.28 -9.13
C LEU A 70 -6.62 7.83 -8.11
N THR A 71 -7.65 8.51 -8.59
CA THR A 71 -8.63 9.20 -7.73
C THR A 71 -9.94 8.44 -7.67
N GLU A 72 -10.49 8.23 -6.48
CA GLU A 72 -11.81 7.64 -6.32
C GLU A 72 -12.87 8.46 -7.09
N GLN A 73 -13.66 7.76 -7.90
CA GLN A 73 -14.57 8.38 -8.86
C GLN A 73 -15.64 9.26 -8.20
N ASN A 74 -16.14 8.89 -7.01
CA ASN A 74 -17.21 9.63 -6.33
C ASN A 74 -16.77 11.00 -5.83
N ILE A 75 -15.49 11.14 -5.47
CA ILE A 75 -14.92 12.40 -4.97
C ILE A 75 -14.22 13.20 -6.07
N ALA A 76 -13.89 12.58 -7.21
CA ALA A 76 -13.06 13.18 -8.25
C ALA A 76 -13.57 14.55 -8.73
N GLN A 77 -14.90 14.73 -8.87
CA GLN A 77 -15.47 16.02 -9.25
C GLN A 77 -15.27 17.08 -8.16
N SER A 78 -15.40 16.71 -6.90
CA SER A 78 -15.31 17.62 -5.75
C SER A 78 -13.88 18.11 -5.46
N ILE A 79 -12.87 17.39 -5.95
CA ILE A 79 -11.45 17.74 -5.79
C ILE A 79 -10.72 18.01 -7.13
N ALA A 80 -11.48 18.25 -8.20
CA ALA A 80 -10.92 18.39 -9.55
C ALA A 80 -9.92 19.55 -9.69
N GLU A 81 -10.13 20.63 -8.93
CA GLU A 81 -9.22 21.79 -8.90
C GLU A 81 -7.89 21.42 -8.24
N GLU A 82 -7.93 20.68 -7.14
CA GLU A 82 -6.75 20.19 -6.42
C GLU A 82 -5.95 19.19 -7.24
N ILE A 83 -6.62 18.24 -7.91
CA ILE A 83 -5.95 17.29 -8.81
C ILE A 83 -5.30 18.04 -9.99
N THR A 84 -5.95 19.08 -10.52
CA THR A 84 -5.38 19.92 -11.57
C THR A 84 -4.15 20.68 -11.06
N GLN A 85 -4.19 21.23 -9.86
CA GLN A 85 -3.05 21.92 -9.24
C GLN A 85 -1.88 20.96 -8.99
N LEU A 86 -2.14 19.78 -8.44
CA LEU A 86 -1.11 18.75 -8.22
C LEU A 86 -0.49 18.31 -9.55
N THR A 87 -1.31 18.08 -10.57
CA THR A 87 -0.83 17.73 -11.92
C THR A 87 0.11 18.82 -12.46
N ASN A 88 -0.26 20.09 -12.36
CA ASN A 88 0.58 21.20 -12.81
C ASN A 88 1.90 21.27 -12.03
N ASN A 89 1.87 21.06 -10.71
CA ASN A 89 3.08 21.03 -9.88
C ASN A 89 4.03 19.91 -10.34
N LEU A 90 3.53 18.67 -10.44
CA LEU A 90 4.31 17.51 -10.89
C LEU A 90 4.86 17.69 -12.31
N THR A 91 4.06 18.21 -13.24
CA THR A 91 4.52 18.51 -14.60
C THR A 91 5.60 19.59 -14.61
N SER A 92 5.51 20.62 -13.77
CA SER A 92 6.57 21.64 -13.63
C SER A 92 7.88 21.08 -13.05
N GLU A 93 7.76 20.02 -12.25
CA GLU A 93 8.87 19.23 -11.71
C GLU A 93 9.46 18.24 -12.73
N GLY A 94 8.86 18.13 -13.92
CA GLY A 94 9.36 17.35 -15.06
C GLY A 94 8.64 16.02 -15.28
N TYR A 95 7.66 15.67 -14.45
CA TYR A 95 6.92 14.41 -14.54
C TYR A 95 5.89 14.40 -15.67
N THR A 96 5.75 13.26 -16.34
CA THR A 96 4.52 12.96 -17.09
C THR A 96 3.49 12.41 -16.12
N VAL A 97 2.27 12.95 -16.15
CA VAL A 97 1.20 12.59 -15.21
C VAL A 97 0.06 11.90 -15.96
N LEU A 98 -0.28 10.69 -15.53
CA LEU A 98 -1.45 9.95 -15.99
C LEU A 98 -2.52 10.02 -14.90
N SER A 99 -3.65 10.68 -15.15
CA SER A 99 -4.74 10.78 -14.18
C SER A 99 -5.89 9.87 -14.57
N TYR A 100 -6.35 9.09 -13.59
CA TYR A 100 -7.49 8.18 -13.72
C TYR A 100 -8.48 8.39 -12.58
N GLN A 101 -9.75 8.22 -12.90
CA GLN A 101 -10.82 8.01 -11.94
C GLN A 101 -11.05 6.51 -11.79
N ILE A 102 -11.05 6.04 -10.54
CA ILE A 102 -11.09 4.63 -10.17
C ILE A 102 -12.34 4.36 -9.35
N ASP A 103 -13.01 3.26 -9.62
CA ASP A 103 -14.14 2.81 -8.83
C ASP A 103 -14.20 1.27 -8.79
N GLY A 104 -14.50 0.70 -7.62
CA GLY A 104 -14.62 -0.75 -7.44
C GLY A 104 -13.32 -1.52 -7.75
N GLY A 105 -13.50 -2.81 -8.06
CA GLY A 105 -12.41 -3.76 -8.33
C GLY A 105 -11.85 -4.43 -7.07
N SER A 106 -11.21 -5.58 -7.28
CA SER A 106 -10.41 -6.24 -6.25
C SER A 106 -8.99 -5.66 -6.19
N PRO A 107 -8.20 -5.97 -5.14
CA PRO A 107 -6.76 -5.66 -5.14
C PRO A 107 -6.05 -6.21 -6.38
N GLU A 108 -6.37 -7.43 -6.83
CA GLU A 108 -5.81 -8.01 -8.05
C GLU A 108 -6.16 -7.21 -9.29
N ASP A 109 -7.40 -6.73 -9.43
CA ASP A 109 -7.80 -5.89 -10.57
C ASP A 109 -6.94 -4.62 -10.63
N LEU A 110 -6.73 -3.98 -9.48
CA LEU A 110 -5.92 -2.77 -9.38
C LEU A 110 -4.43 -3.06 -9.65
N ARG A 111 -3.88 -4.15 -9.11
CA ARG A 111 -2.50 -4.58 -9.40
C ARG A 111 -2.31 -4.89 -10.88
N ASN A 112 -3.26 -5.58 -11.51
CA ASN A 112 -3.25 -5.85 -12.96
C ASN A 112 -3.31 -4.55 -13.78
N PHE A 113 -4.09 -3.57 -13.33
CA PHE A 113 -4.13 -2.26 -13.96
C PHE A 113 -2.78 -1.52 -13.86
N LEU A 114 -2.15 -1.54 -12.69
CA LEU A 114 -0.81 -0.97 -12.49
C LEU A 114 0.27 -1.67 -13.32
N GLN A 115 0.26 -3.00 -13.41
CA GLN A 115 1.11 -3.77 -14.33
C GLN A 115 0.93 -3.30 -15.77
N GLY A 116 -0.31 -3.04 -16.18
CA GLY A 116 -0.63 -2.47 -17.49
C GLY A 116 0.05 -1.12 -17.70
N LEU A 117 -0.12 -0.18 -16.77
CA LEU A 117 0.51 1.14 -16.83
C LEU A 117 2.05 1.06 -16.80
N TYR A 118 2.62 0.15 -16.01
CA TYR A 118 4.06 -0.07 -15.96
C TYR A 118 4.58 -0.55 -17.32
N ALA A 119 3.89 -1.50 -17.96
CA ALA A 119 4.26 -2.04 -19.26
C ALA A 119 4.05 -1.05 -20.42
N SER A 120 2.97 -0.25 -20.42
CA SER A 120 2.65 0.65 -21.53
C SER A 120 3.27 2.04 -21.42
N ASP A 121 3.37 2.57 -20.20
CA ASP A 121 3.71 3.98 -19.96
C ASP A 121 4.94 4.16 -19.06
N SER A 122 5.53 3.05 -18.59
CA SER A 122 6.72 3.05 -17.73
C SER A 122 6.55 3.93 -16.50
N ILE A 123 5.39 3.80 -15.82
CA ILE A 123 5.17 4.50 -14.55
C ILE A 123 6.24 4.08 -13.54
N GLU A 124 6.79 5.03 -12.80
CA GLU A 124 7.70 4.75 -11.68
C GLU A 124 6.97 4.73 -10.33
N GLY A 125 5.74 5.26 -10.29
CA GLY A 125 4.91 5.27 -9.10
C GLY A 125 3.48 5.73 -9.33
N ALA A 126 2.64 5.55 -8.30
CA ALA A 126 1.26 6.02 -8.29
C ALA A 126 0.84 6.59 -6.94
N LEU A 127 -0.08 7.54 -6.96
CA LEU A 127 -0.74 8.10 -5.78
C LEU A 127 -2.23 7.69 -5.80
N PHE A 128 -2.66 6.95 -4.79
CA PHE A 128 -4.05 6.58 -4.57
C PHE A 128 -4.73 7.66 -3.73
N ILE A 129 -5.90 8.13 -4.16
CA ILE A 129 -6.59 9.28 -3.57
C ILE A 129 -8.05 8.89 -3.34
N GLY A 130 -8.46 8.82 -2.07
CA GLY A 130 -9.80 8.38 -1.66
C GLY A 130 -9.87 6.88 -1.38
N ASP A 131 -11.09 6.35 -1.45
CA ASP A 131 -11.39 4.94 -1.23
C ASP A 131 -11.00 4.09 -2.45
N ILE A 132 -9.75 3.62 -2.44
CA ILE A 132 -9.13 2.78 -3.48
C ILE A 132 -8.87 1.39 -2.90
N PRO A 133 -9.03 0.28 -3.66
CA PRO A 133 -8.82 -1.08 -3.16
C PRO A 133 -7.58 -1.26 -2.27
N VAL A 134 -7.74 -2.08 -1.23
CA VAL A 134 -6.71 -2.37 -0.22
C VAL A 134 -6.46 -3.86 -0.18
N ALA A 135 -5.21 -4.26 -0.41
CA ALA A 135 -4.77 -5.64 -0.19
C ALA A 135 -4.54 -5.88 1.29
N TRP A 136 -4.94 -7.05 1.79
CA TRP A 136 -4.69 -7.48 3.17
C TRP A 136 -3.72 -8.64 3.19
N PHE A 137 -2.85 -8.68 4.19
CA PHE A 137 -1.91 -9.77 4.42
C PHE A 137 -2.11 -10.34 5.81
N GLU A 138 -2.03 -11.66 5.97
CA GLU A 138 -2.09 -12.35 7.25
C GLU A 138 -0.81 -13.14 7.56
N ILE A 139 -0.34 -13.01 8.79
CA ILE A 139 0.77 -13.80 9.33
C ILE A 139 0.40 -14.40 10.67
N ALA A 140 1.11 -15.45 11.07
CA ALA A 140 0.95 -15.97 12.42
C ALA A 140 1.44 -14.93 13.45
N ASP A 141 0.61 -14.69 14.45
CA ASP A 141 0.82 -13.64 15.42
C ASP A 141 1.75 -14.09 16.55
N ASP A 142 2.66 -13.20 16.96
CA ASP A 142 3.52 -13.36 18.14
C ASP A 142 4.11 -14.79 18.28
N PHE A 143 4.85 -15.23 17.26
CA PHE A 143 5.50 -16.55 17.20
C PHE A 143 4.53 -17.75 17.24
N ASN A 144 3.36 -17.63 16.60
CA ASN A 144 2.28 -18.62 16.59
C ASN A 144 1.60 -18.83 17.95
N GLN A 145 1.80 -17.93 18.91
CA GLN A 145 1.25 -18.09 20.26
C GLN A 145 -0.21 -17.63 20.34
N TYR A 146 -0.62 -16.64 19.54
CA TYR A 146 -1.93 -15.99 19.63
C TYR A 146 -2.79 -16.09 18.36
N GLY A 147 -2.44 -17.01 17.45
CA GLY A 147 -3.20 -17.24 16.23
C GLY A 147 -2.61 -16.47 15.05
N TYR A 148 -3.44 -15.67 14.39
CA TYR A 148 -3.08 -14.90 13.19
C TYR A 148 -3.43 -13.44 13.39
N THR A 149 -2.61 -12.57 12.81
CA THR A 149 -2.81 -11.13 12.71
C THR A 149 -2.84 -10.75 11.24
N ASP A 150 -3.69 -9.79 10.88
CA ASP A 150 -3.83 -9.28 9.53
C ASP A 150 -3.75 -7.76 9.47
N PHE A 151 -3.31 -7.26 8.32
CA PHE A 151 -3.09 -5.83 8.10
C PHE A 151 -3.11 -5.46 6.61
N PRO A 152 -3.45 -4.20 6.27
CA PRO A 152 -3.28 -3.66 4.93
C PRO A 152 -1.82 -3.73 4.45
N CYS A 153 -1.61 -4.09 3.19
CA CYS A 153 -0.28 -4.33 2.62
C CYS A 153 -0.10 -3.63 1.26
N GLU A 154 0.46 -2.43 1.27
CA GLU A 154 0.69 -1.69 0.01
C GLU A 154 1.84 -2.24 -0.83
N LEU A 155 2.72 -3.06 -0.26
CA LEU A 155 3.76 -3.75 -1.02
C LEU A 155 3.16 -4.60 -2.15
N PHE A 156 1.93 -5.11 -1.97
CA PHE A 156 1.17 -5.81 -3.01
C PHE A 156 1.00 -5.00 -4.31
N PHE A 157 0.83 -3.68 -4.20
CA PHE A 157 0.69 -2.79 -5.36
C PHE A 157 2.02 -2.24 -5.88
N MET A 158 3.10 -2.35 -5.09
CA MET A 158 4.44 -1.87 -5.45
C MET A 158 5.25 -2.93 -6.19
N ASP A 159 5.12 -4.18 -5.75
CA ASP A 159 5.68 -5.36 -6.41
C ASP A 159 4.69 -5.82 -7.49
N LEU A 160 5.09 -5.73 -8.75
CA LEU A 160 4.27 -6.00 -9.93
C LEU A 160 4.60 -7.34 -10.60
N ASP A 161 5.74 -7.98 -10.32
CA ASP A 161 6.12 -9.26 -10.93
C ASP A 161 6.36 -10.43 -9.95
N GLY A 162 6.27 -10.16 -8.65
CA GLY A 162 6.27 -11.13 -7.57
C GLY A 162 4.98 -11.94 -7.49
N THR A 163 5.08 -13.09 -6.82
CA THR A 163 3.97 -14.03 -6.63
C THR A 163 3.39 -13.89 -5.23
N TRP A 164 2.11 -13.53 -5.17
CA TRP A 164 1.34 -13.43 -3.94
C TRP A 164 0.41 -14.64 -3.82
N LEU A 165 0.33 -15.20 -2.62
CA LEU A 165 -0.39 -16.43 -2.31
C LEU A 165 -1.45 -16.14 -1.25
N ASP A 166 -2.64 -16.69 -1.43
CA ASP A 166 -3.72 -16.77 -0.44
C ASP A 166 -4.11 -18.25 -0.37
N THR A 167 -3.42 -18.97 0.51
CA THR A 167 -3.41 -20.45 0.57
C THR A 167 -3.78 -21.00 1.93
N MET A 168 -3.53 -20.24 2.99
CA MET A 168 -4.07 -20.48 4.32
C MET A 168 -5.57 -20.17 4.30
N ASN A 169 -6.33 -20.86 5.16
CA ASN A 169 -7.75 -20.62 5.35
C ASN A 169 -8.60 -20.60 4.06
N THR A 170 -8.19 -21.37 3.04
CA THR A 170 -8.90 -21.63 1.77
C THR A 170 -9.09 -20.46 0.81
N GLY A 171 -8.25 -19.42 0.83
CA GLY A 171 -8.45 -18.29 -0.09
C GLY A 171 -9.43 -17.28 0.50
N ASN A 172 -9.12 -16.73 1.68
CA ASN A 172 -10.06 -15.89 2.44
C ASN A 172 -10.02 -14.40 2.02
N GLY A 173 -9.22 -14.07 0.99
CA GLY A 173 -8.97 -12.72 0.49
C GLY A 173 -7.86 -11.99 1.24
N LYS A 174 -7.16 -12.65 2.16
CA LYS A 174 -5.95 -12.16 2.82
C LYS A 174 -4.76 -12.96 2.32
N TYR A 175 -3.78 -12.28 1.73
CA TYR A 175 -2.56 -12.95 1.29
C TYR A 175 -1.74 -13.43 2.48
N ASP A 176 -1.07 -14.56 2.32
CA ASP A 176 -0.30 -15.21 3.37
C ASP A 176 1.08 -15.70 2.92
N GLY A 177 1.39 -15.50 1.64
CA GLY A 177 2.69 -15.78 1.08
C GLY A 177 3.08 -14.75 0.04
N HIS A 178 4.36 -14.40 0.02
CA HIS A 178 4.99 -13.55 -0.97
C HIS A 178 6.33 -14.18 -1.35
N GLN A 179 6.48 -14.54 -2.63
CA GLN A 179 7.62 -15.31 -3.14
C GLN A 179 7.98 -14.89 -4.57
N GLY A 180 9.15 -15.33 -5.03
CA GLY A 180 9.68 -14.97 -6.36
C GLY A 180 10.60 -13.76 -6.25
N GLU A 181 10.49 -12.83 -7.19
CA GLU A 181 11.05 -11.48 -7.00
C GLU A 181 10.21 -10.76 -5.94
N LEU A 182 10.91 -10.08 -5.02
CA LEU A 182 10.31 -9.44 -3.85
C LEU A 182 10.58 -7.93 -3.83
N SER A 183 11.26 -7.42 -4.85
CA SER A 183 11.58 -6.01 -4.94
C SER A 183 10.36 -5.26 -5.50
N PRO A 184 10.07 -4.05 -5.03
CA PRO A 184 9.06 -3.23 -5.67
C PRO A 184 9.55 -2.68 -7.02
N GLU A 185 8.70 -2.75 -8.05
CA GLU A 185 8.93 -2.12 -9.36
C GLU A 185 8.55 -0.63 -9.36
N ILE A 186 7.55 -0.25 -8.53
CA ILE A 186 7.03 1.11 -8.44
C ILE A 186 6.86 1.56 -6.99
N TYR A 187 6.85 2.87 -6.74
CA TYR A 187 6.46 3.42 -5.43
C TYR A 187 4.97 3.77 -5.38
N ILE A 188 4.33 3.52 -4.25
CA ILE A 188 2.92 3.87 -4.03
C ILE A 188 2.79 4.82 -2.84
N GLY A 189 1.99 5.88 -3.01
CA GLY A 189 1.45 6.69 -1.92
C GLY A 189 -0.06 6.52 -1.83
N ARG A 190 -0.63 6.68 -0.63
CA ARG A 190 -2.08 6.67 -0.41
C ARG A 190 -2.52 7.88 0.42
N LEU A 191 -3.56 8.56 -0.06
CA LEU A 191 -4.29 9.60 0.65
C LEU A 191 -5.69 9.11 0.92
N TYR A 192 -5.87 8.52 2.10
CA TYR A 192 -7.14 7.98 2.57
C TYR A 192 -7.56 8.72 3.86
N PRO A 193 -8.62 9.55 3.83
CA PRO A 193 -9.03 10.36 4.98
C PRO A 193 -9.63 9.57 6.15
N ALA A 194 -9.97 8.29 5.93
CA ALA A 194 -10.30 7.30 6.96
C ALA A 194 -11.26 7.77 8.06
N ASN A 195 -12.50 8.14 7.71
CA ASN A 195 -13.56 8.47 8.67
C ASN A 195 -13.21 9.62 9.65
N LEU A 196 -12.20 10.44 9.35
CA LEU A 196 -11.79 11.56 10.20
C LEU A 196 -12.68 12.81 10.04
N GLY A 197 -13.69 12.75 9.18
CA GLY A 197 -14.64 13.83 8.94
C GLY A 197 -15.22 13.80 7.53
N ASP A 198 -15.36 14.98 6.92
CA ASP A 198 -15.68 15.10 5.51
C ASP A 198 -14.41 14.82 4.69
N ASP A 199 -14.36 13.64 4.07
CA ASP A 199 -13.22 13.15 3.28
C ASP A 199 -12.81 14.14 2.19
N THR A 200 -13.79 14.78 1.54
CA THR A 200 -13.51 15.79 0.51
C THR A 200 -12.80 16.98 1.13
N LEU A 201 -13.32 17.52 2.23
CA LEU A 201 -12.70 18.66 2.92
C LEU A 201 -11.28 18.32 3.42
N LEU A 202 -11.06 17.11 3.91
CA LEU A 202 -9.74 16.68 4.38
C LEU A 202 -8.72 16.58 3.24
N LEU A 203 -9.12 16.02 2.09
CA LEU A 203 -8.28 15.96 0.90
C LEU A 203 -7.98 17.36 0.35
N GLN A 204 -9.00 18.23 0.26
CA GLN A 204 -8.81 19.63 -0.15
C GLN A 204 -7.79 20.35 0.75
N ASN A 205 -7.91 20.17 2.07
CA ASN A 205 -6.96 20.73 3.02
C ASN A 205 -5.56 20.12 2.90
N TYR A 206 -5.44 18.83 2.61
CA TYR A 206 -4.16 18.19 2.35
C TYR A 206 -3.48 18.80 1.11
N PHE A 207 -4.17 18.86 -0.03
CA PHE A 207 -3.61 19.41 -1.27
C PHE A 207 -3.26 20.89 -1.15
N LYS A 208 -4.05 21.67 -0.40
CA LYS A 208 -3.70 23.05 -0.08
C LYS A 208 -2.37 23.15 0.69
N LYS A 209 -2.15 22.28 1.67
CA LYS A 209 -0.89 22.24 2.44
C LYS A 209 0.28 21.75 1.60
N ASP A 210 0.09 20.69 0.81
CA ASP A 210 1.12 20.18 -0.11
C ASP A 210 1.54 21.28 -1.10
N ASN A 211 0.58 21.98 -1.71
CA ASN A 211 0.86 23.09 -2.60
C ASN A 211 1.59 24.24 -1.87
N ALA A 212 1.15 24.59 -0.66
CA ALA A 212 1.81 25.65 0.12
C ALA A 212 3.25 25.27 0.49
N PHE A 213 3.49 24.00 0.83
CA PHE A 213 4.83 23.47 1.10
C PHE A 213 5.74 23.57 -0.13
N ARG A 214 5.28 23.13 -1.31
CA ARG A 214 6.06 23.19 -2.57
C ARG A 214 6.47 24.60 -2.97
N HIS A 215 5.72 25.61 -2.54
CA HIS A 215 5.93 27.01 -2.89
C HIS A 215 6.46 27.86 -1.72
N ASP A 216 6.88 27.24 -0.61
CA ASP A 216 7.40 27.94 0.58
C ASP A 216 6.41 28.98 1.16
N THR A 217 5.13 28.63 1.26
CA THR A 217 4.03 29.49 1.75
C THR A 217 3.24 28.91 2.93
N LEU A 218 3.80 27.90 3.61
CA LEU A 218 3.15 27.17 4.72
C LEU A 218 3.11 27.94 6.04
#